data_AF-A0A3B1CNH6-F1
#
_entry.id   AF-A0A3B1CNH6-F1
#
_cell.length_a   1.000
_cell.length_b   1.000
_cell.length_c   1.000
_cell.angle_alpha   90.00
_cell.angle_beta   90.00
_cell.angle_gamma   90.00
#
_symmetry.space_group_name_H-M   'P 1'
#
loop_
_entity.id
_entity.type
_entity.pdbx_description
1 polymer ?
#
loop_
_entity_poly.entity_id
_entity_poly.type
_entity_poly.pdbx_seq_one_letter_code
_entity_poly.pdbx_strand_id
1 'polypeptide(L)'
;MPTIEVKISDFESLLKDTVDEEKLETLLEKVKGEVKDFFRESDSVKIELNDTNRPDLWTPEGIVRQIRPAKRSWSERYPFFDTSNKAQYHVEISKEVSTVRPYLAACISRGMTVTAPILDQ
;
A
#
# COMPACT_ATOMS: atom_id res chain seq x y z
N MET A 1 6.67 13.04 9.81
CA MET A 1 5.84 11.83 9.72
C MET A 1 5.31 11.78 8.30
N PRO A 2 5.36 10.64 7.59
CA PRO A 2 4.88 10.59 6.22
C PRO A 2 3.37 10.83 6.17
N THR A 3 2.95 11.70 5.25
CA THR A 3 1.55 11.95 4.94
C THR A 3 1.29 11.48 3.52
N ILE A 4 0.29 10.64 3.35
CA ILE A 4 -0.16 10.16 2.04
C ILE A 4 -1.50 10.79 1.69
N GLU A 5 -1.68 11.12 0.42
CA GLU A 5 -2.97 11.51 -0.13
C GLU A 5 -3.57 10.32 -0.86
N VAL A 6 -4.83 10.03 -0.57
CA VAL A 6 -5.51 8.83 -1.06
C VAL A 6 -6.90 9.22 -1.56
N LYS A 7 -7.36 8.59 -2.64
CA LYS A 7 -8.74 8.72 -3.07
C LYS A 7 -9.66 7.93 -2.14
N ILE A 8 -10.71 8.57 -1.63
CA ILE A 8 -11.64 7.92 -0.69
C ILE A 8 -12.29 6.71 -1.37
N SER A 9 -12.73 6.85 -2.61
CA SER A 9 -13.35 5.79 -3.42
C SER A 9 -12.44 4.57 -3.60
N ASP A 10 -11.14 4.79 -3.79
CA ASP A 10 -10.15 3.71 -3.91
C ASP A 10 -9.93 3.01 -2.57
N PHE A 11 -9.80 3.78 -1.48
CA PHE A 11 -9.69 3.23 -0.14
C PHE A 11 -10.92 2.38 0.24
N GLU A 12 -12.13 2.87 -0.03
CA GLU A 12 -13.39 2.15 0.20
C GLU A 12 -13.47 0.86 -0.65
N SER A 13 -13.02 0.93 -1.91
CA SER A 13 -12.94 -0.24 -2.79
C SER A 13 -11.99 -1.30 -2.23
N LEU A 14 -10.84 -0.91 -1.69
CA LEU A 14 -9.89 -1.83 -1.05
C LEU A 14 -10.46 -2.41 0.26
N LEU A 15 -11.07 -1.55 1.08
CA LEU A 15 -11.67 -1.91 2.37
C LEU A 15 -12.88 -2.85 2.20
N LYS A 16 -13.62 -2.70 1.09
CA LYS A 16 -14.95 -3.27 0.83
C LYS A 16 -16.00 -2.79 1.84
N ASP A 17 -15.90 -1.51 2.20
CA ASP A 17 -16.79 -0.83 3.14
C ASP A 17 -16.70 0.68 2.88
N THR A 18 -17.75 1.43 3.21
CA THR A 18 -17.76 2.89 3.10
C THR A 18 -17.24 3.53 4.38
N VAL A 19 -16.64 4.71 4.28
CA VAL A 19 -16.11 5.46 5.42
C VAL A 19 -16.55 6.92 5.40
N ASP A 20 -16.94 7.41 6.56
CA ASP A 20 -16.89 8.83 6.91
C ASP A 20 -15.61 9.12 7.69
N GLU A 21 -15.38 10.39 8.02
CA GLU A 21 -14.19 10.84 8.73
C GLU A 21 -14.04 10.17 10.11
N GLU A 22 -15.11 10.11 10.91
CA GLU A 22 -15.11 9.51 12.25
C GLU A 22 -14.79 8.01 12.21
N LYS A 23 -15.42 7.27 11.30
CA LYS A 23 -15.13 5.85 11.10
C LYS A 23 -13.70 5.66 10.64
N LEU A 24 -13.20 6.51 9.74
CA LEU A 24 -11.83 6.41 9.25
C LEU A 24 -10.81 6.66 10.37
N GLU A 25 -11.00 7.68 11.20
CA GLU A 25 -10.17 7.94 12.38
C GLU A 25 -10.08 6.70 13.28
N THR A 26 -11.23 6.13 13.65
CA THR A 26 -11.32 4.93 14.48
C THR A 26 -10.57 3.74 13.87
N LEU A 27 -10.62 3.59 12.54
CA LEU A 27 -9.89 2.52 11.85
C LEU A 27 -8.38 2.77 11.84
N LEU A 28 -7.96 4.02 11.71
CA LEU A 28 -6.54 4.41 11.61
C LEU A 28 -5.77 4.28 12.92
N GLU A 29 -6.45 4.26 14.08
CA GLU A 29 -5.82 3.96 15.37
C GLU A 29 -5.03 2.63 15.35
N LYS A 30 -5.51 1.64 14.59
CA LYS A 30 -4.88 0.30 14.46
C LYS A 30 -3.55 0.31 13.70
N VAL A 31 -3.29 1.38 12.95
CA VAL A 31 -2.08 1.58 12.11
C VAL A 31 -1.25 2.77 12.57
N LYS A 32 -1.58 3.38 13.72
CA LYS A 32 -0.99 4.65 14.19
C LYS A 32 -1.10 5.75 13.13
N GLY A 33 -2.25 5.80 12.46
CA GLY A 33 -2.57 6.84 11.49
C GLY A 33 -3.56 7.84 12.05
N GLU A 34 -3.55 9.04 11.48
CA GLU A 34 -4.46 10.15 11.79
C GLU A 34 -5.01 10.75 10.49
N VAL A 35 -6.28 11.16 10.49
CA VAL A 35 -6.81 11.96 9.39
C VAL A 35 -6.30 13.38 9.55
N LYS A 36 -5.71 13.95 8.50
CA LYS A 36 -5.30 15.37 8.47
C LYS A 36 -6.31 16.23 7.74
N ASP A 37 -6.85 15.72 6.64
CA ASP A 37 -7.86 16.39 5.83
C ASP A 37 -8.80 15.32 5.27
N PHE A 38 -10.11 15.56 5.27
CA PHE A 38 -11.11 14.69 4.66
C PHE A 38 -12.05 15.50 3.74
N PHE A 39 -11.91 15.30 2.42
CA PHE A 39 -12.70 16.01 1.42
C PHE A 39 -13.52 15.03 0.59
N ARG A 40 -14.73 14.68 1.08
CA ARG A 40 -15.63 13.73 0.41
C ARG A 40 -16.04 14.18 -0.99
N GLU A 41 -16.29 15.48 -1.18
CA GLU A 41 -16.75 16.02 -2.47
C GLU A 41 -15.69 15.94 -3.56
N SER A 42 -14.42 16.09 -3.21
CA SER A 42 -13.29 15.99 -4.14
C SER A 42 -12.61 14.62 -4.11
N ASP A 43 -13.22 13.62 -3.45
CA ASP A 43 -12.72 12.25 -3.35
C ASP A 43 -11.27 12.17 -2.84
N SER A 44 -10.90 12.96 -1.83
CA SER A 44 -9.52 13.01 -1.31
C SER A 44 -9.49 12.95 0.21
N VAL A 45 -8.55 12.19 0.76
CA VAL A 45 -8.21 12.16 2.18
C VAL A 45 -6.70 12.18 2.36
N LYS A 46 -6.23 12.95 3.33
CA LYS A 46 -4.82 12.94 3.77
C LYS A 46 -4.68 12.20 5.08
N ILE A 47 -3.76 11.25 5.10
CA ILE A 47 -3.50 10.40 6.26
C ILE A 47 -2.04 10.58 6.67
N GLU A 48 -1.80 11.03 7.89
CA GLU A 48 -0.46 11.04 8.49
C GLU A 48 -0.22 9.73 9.24
N LEU A 49 0.96 9.14 9.06
CA LEU A 49 1.36 7.90 9.72
C LEU A 49 2.50 8.17 10.69
N ASN A 50 2.25 7.92 11.97
CA ASN A 50 3.20 8.25 13.04
C ASN A 50 4.30 7.19 13.21
N ASP A 51 4.20 6.05 12.52
CA ASP A 51 5.23 5.00 12.51
C ASP A 51 6.14 5.11 11.27
N THR A 52 7.33 5.68 11.47
CA THR A 52 8.32 5.84 10.40
C THR A 52 9.03 4.55 10.00
N ASN A 53 8.78 3.43 10.70
CA ASN A 53 9.45 2.15 10.46
C ASN A 53 8.56 1.14 9.74
N ARG A 54 7.37 1.54 9.31
CA ARG A 54 6.38 0.69 8.63
C ARG A 54 6.09 1.20 7.21
N PRO A 55 7.06 1.11 6.28
CA PRO A 55 6.86 1.55 4.90
C PRO A 55 5.75 0.77 4.18
N ASP A 56 5.40 -0.42 4.68
CA ASP A 56 4.27 -1.17 4.20
C ASP A 56 2.92 -0.47 4.46
N LEU A 57 2.85 0.46 5.41
CA LEU A 57 1.66 1.26 5.71
C LEU A 57 1.60 2.55 4.89
N TRP A 58 2.64 2.93 4.16
CA TRP A 58 2.68 4.19 3.39
C TRP A 58 1.91 4.10 2.07
N THR A 59 0.86 3.28 2.04
CA THR A 59 -0.01 3.01 0.90
C THR A 59 -1.41 2.64 1.43
N PRO A 60 -2.49 2.94 0.68
CA PRO A 60 -3.84 2.55 1.09
C PRO A 60 -3.99 1.03 1.18
N GLU A 61 -3.37 0.25 0.29
CA GLU A 61 -3.39 -1.21 0.32
C GLU A 61 -2.78 -1.75 1.61
N GLY A 62 -1.67 -1.15 2.04
CA GLY A 62 -0.98 -1.44 3.28
C GLY A 62 -1.84 -1.24 4.52
N ILE A 63 -2.43 -0.04 4.61
CA ILE A 63 -3.33 0.36 5.70
C ILE A 63 -4.53 -0.57 5.76
N VAL A 64 -5.23 -0.74 4.64
CA VAL A 64 -6.40 -1.60 4.54
C VAL A 64 -6.06 -3.06 4.86
N ARG A 65 -4.91 -3.56 4.41
CA ARG A 65 -4.44 -4.92 4.73
C ARG A 65 -4.20 -5.12 6.21
N GLN A 66 -3.84 -4.11 6.98
CA GLN A 66 -3.68 -4.20 8.44
C GLN A 66 -5.01 -3.98 9.19
N ILE A 67 -5.96 -3.26 8.61
CA ILE A 67 -7.28 -3.01 9.20
C ILE A 67 -8.24 -4.18 9.01
N ARG A 68 -8.27 -4.78 7.80
CA ARG A 68 -9.18 -5.90 7.45
C ARG A 68 -9.03 -7.17 8.29
N PRO A 69 -7.85 -7.57 8.80
CA PRO A 69 -7.66 -8.75 9.65
C PRO A 69 -8.40 -8.71 10.99
N ALA A 70 -9.10 -7.63 11.34
CA ALA A 70 -10.02 -7.64 12.47
C ALA A 70 -11.33 -8.43 12.20
N LYS A 71 -11.65 -8.75 10.93
CA LYS A 71 -12.92 -9.40 10.53
C LYS A 71 -12.78 -10.72 9.76
N ARG A 72 -11.57 -11.20 9.46
CA ARG A 72 -11.32 -12.48 8.77
C ARG A 72 -10.24 -13.30 9.48
N SER A 73 -10.40 -14.62 9.48
CA SER A 73 -9.41 -15.53 10.06
C SER A 73 -8.04 -15.29 9.43
N TRP A 74 -7.00 -15.31 10.27
CA TRP A 74 -5.58 -15.05 10.00
C TRP A 74 -4.93 -15.96 8.92
N SER A 75 -5.72 -16.69 8.14
CA SER A 75 -5.33 -17.83 7.33
C SER A 75 -5.39 -17.59 5.82
N GLU A 76 -5.67 -16.36 5.34
CA GLU A 76 -5.54 -16.06 3.91
C GLU A 76 -4.04 -16.07 3.53
N ARG A 77 -3.58 -17.23 3.07
CA ARG A 77 -2.27 -17.35 2.41
C ARG A 77 -2.28 -16.42 1.20
N TYR A 78 -1.20 -15.70 1.00
CA TYR A 78 -0.95 -14.94 -0.22
C TYR A 78 -0.32 -15.88 -1.25
N PRO A 79 -1.09 -16.47 -2.18
CA PRO A 79 -0.57 -17.49 -3.11
C PRO A 79 0.52 -16.93 -4.03
N PHE A 80 0.60 -15.61 -4.17
CA PHE A 80 1.63 -14.93 -4.97
C PHE A 80 3.02 -14.91 -4.31
N PHE A 81 3.16 -15.23 -3.01
CA PHE A 81 4.46 -15.45 -2.36
C PHE A 81 4.96 -16.90 -2.51
N ASP A 82 4.45 -17.64 -3.49
CA ASP A 82 4.91 -18.98 -3.80
C ASP A 82 6.34 -18.97 -4.37
N THR A 83 7.28 -19.45 -3.56
CA THR A 83 8.71 -19.55 -3.86
C THR A 83 9.06 -20.73 -4.75
N SER A 84 8.11 -21.60 -5.09
CA SER A 84 8.33 -22.71 -6.03
C SER A 84 8.49 -22.23 -7.48
N ASN A 85 8.06 -21.01 -7.78
CA ASN A 85 8.19 -20.41 -9.11
C ASN A 85 9.63 -20.01 -9.41
N LYS A 86 10.18 -20.53 -10.51
CA LYS A 86 11.51 -20.13 -11.00
C LYS A 86 11.44 -18.75 -11.65
N ALA A 87 12.44 -17.91 -11.35
CA ALA A 87 12.61 -16.62 -12.02
C ALA A 87 12.80 -16.82 -13.53
N GLN A 88 11.99 -16.14 -14.34
CA GLN A 88 12.08 -16.19 -15.80
C GLN A 88 13.11 -15.21 -16.36
N TYR A 89 13.45 -14.17 -15.59
CA TYR A 89 14.35 -13.09 -15.98
C TYR A 89 15.38 -12.88 -14.89
N HIS A 90 16.57 -12.42 -15.26
CA HIS A 90 17.64 -12.04 -14.35
C HIS A 90 18.16 -10.66 -14.72
N VAL A 91 18.65 -9.92 -13.73
CA VAL A 91 19.34 -8.64 -13.93
C VAL A 91 20.78 -8.84 -13.52
N GLU A 92 21.70 -8.55 -14.43
CA GLU A 92 23.13 -8.58 -14.16
C GLU A 92 23.60 -7.18 -13.71
N ILE A 93 24.31 -7.13 -12.59
CA ILE A 93 24.86 -5.88 -12.04
C ILE A 93 26.33 -5.80 -12.43
N SER A 94 26.70 -4.81 -13.24
CA SER A 94 28.09 -4.56 -13.61
C SER A 94 28.95 -4.25 -12.37
N LYS A 95 30.19 -4.74 -12.33
CA LYS A 95 31.15 -4.41 -11.26
C LYS A 95 31.51 -2.92 -11.22
N GLU A 96 31.34 -2.22 -12.34
CA GLU A 96 31.64 -0.78 -12.46
C GLU A 96 30.77 0.08 -11.55
N VAL A 97 29.56 -0.36 -11.19
CA VAL A 97 28.66 0.40 -10.30
C VAL A 97 28.92 0.16 -8.81
N SER A 98 29.91 -0.67 -8.46
CA SER A 98 30.17 -1.10 -7.08
C SER A 98 30.43 0.05 -6.09
N THR A 99 31.02 1.16 -6.56
CA THR A 99 31.35 2.33 -5.76
C THR A 99 30.24 3.39 -5.72
N VAL A 100 29.21 3.25 -6.56
CA VAL A 100 28.11 4.23 -6.70
C VAL A 100 26.80 3.64 -6.18
N ARG A 101 26.40 2.47 -6.68
CA ARG A 101 25.17 1.76 -6.27
C ARG A 101 25.31 0.25 -6.52
N PRO A 102 25.92 -0.49 -5.58
CA PRO A 102 26.30 -1.89 -5.78
C PRO A 102 25.14 -2.89 -5.83
N TYR A 103 23.97 -2.53 -5.30
CA TYR A 103 22.85 -3.46 -5.12
C TYR A 103 21.62 -3.03 -5.90
N LEU A 104 20.96 -4.00 -6.52
CA LEU A 104 19.70 -3.87 -7.21
C LEU A 104 18.83 -5.08 -6.91
N ALA A 105 17.58 -4.82 -6.56
CA ALA A 105 16.52 -5.83 -6.49
C ALA A 105 15.47 -5.50 -7.55
N ALA A 106 14.96 -6.51 -8.24
CA ALA A 106 13.93 -6.36 -9.26
C ALA A 106 12.89 -7.47 -9.10
N CYS A 107 11.65 -7.14 -9.43
CA CYS A 107 10.55 -8.10 -9.52
C CYS A 107 9.68 -7.77 -10.73
N ILE A 108 8.86 -8.74 -11.15
CA ILE A 108 7.84 -8.53 -12.18
C ILE A 108 6.49 -8.79 -11.53
N SER A 109 5.64 -7.77 -11.49
CA SER A 109 4.23 -7.91 -11.16
C SER A 109 3.42 -8.07 -12.45
N ARG A 110 2.47 -9.01 -12.48
CA ARG A 110 1.64 -9.31 -13.66
C ARG A 110 0.17 -9.38 -13.28
N GLY A 111 -0.71 -9.18 -14.26
CA GLY A 111 -2.16 -9.28 -14.08
C GLY A 111 -2.82 -8.02 -13.54
N MET A 112 -2.07 -6.93 -13.36
CA MET A 112 -2.64 -5.61 -13.06
C MET A 112 -3.15 -4.97 -14.34
N THR A 113 -4.41 -4.52 -14.32
CA THR A 113 -4.96 -3.66 -15.37
C THR A 113 -4.60 -2.23 -15.03
N VAL A 114 -3.77 -1.60 -15.87
CA VAL A 114 -3.44 -0.19 -15.72
C VAL A 114 -4.65 0.65 -16.13
N THR A 115 -5.08 1.55 -15.25
CA THR A 115 -6.18 2.49 -15.47
C THR A 115 -5.66 3.92 -15.35
N ALA A 116 -6.36 4.90 -15.93
CA ALA A 116 -5.97 6.31 -15.79
C ALA A 116 -5.86 6.74 -14.30
N PRO A 117 -6.80 6.37 -13.40
CA PRO A 117 -6.67 6.71 -11.98
C PRO A 117 -5.41 6.18 -11.28
N ILE A 118 -4.86 5.04 -11.70
CA ILE A 118 -3.61 4.47 -11.14
C ILE A 118 -2.36 5.17 -11.72
N LEU A 119 -2.46 5.75 -12.92
CA LEU A 119 -1.38 6.52 -13.53
C LEU A 119 -1.25 7.95 -12.97
N ASP A 120 -2.36 8.50 -12.49
CA ASP A 120 -2.46 9.88 -11.98
C ASP A 120 -2.23 9.97 -10.45
N GLN A 121 -1.76 8.90 -9.80
CA GLN A 121 -1.44 8.84 -8.36
C GLN A 121 -0.05 9.39 -8.04
#